data_AF-A0A8H8D281-F1
#
_entry.id   AF-A0A8H8D281-F1
#
_cell.length_a   1.000
_cell.length_b   1.000
_cell.length_c   1.000
_cell.angle_alpha   90.00
_cell.angle_beta   90.00
_cell.angle_gamma   90.00
#
_symmetry.space_group_name_H-M   'P 1'
#
loop_
_entity.id
_entity.type
_entity.pdbx_description
1 polymer ?
#
loop_
_entity_poly.entity_id
_entity_poly.type
_entity_poly.pdbx_seq_one_letter_code
_entity_poly.pdbx_strand_id
1 'polypeptide(L)'
;MGATKRIKTKRRTRDYDQVRADLNSSKHLSQYQKTKASEDLPGLGRHYCVECAKWFESDYNLVAHRRGKNHKRRLRILKEEPHSQKMAEAAIGLGTDNGTRAVQAMDIVESEMIE
;
A
#
# COMPACT_ATOMS: atom_id res chain seq x y z
N MET A 1 -25.40 -5.17 16.52
CA MET A 1 -25.07 -5.44 15.10
C MET A 1 -24.26 -4.29 14.45
N GLY A 2 -23.05 -3.99 14.97
CA GLY A 2 -22.20 -2.91 14.44
C GLY A 2 -20.97 -3.39 13.64
N ALA A 3 -20.37 -4.51 14.06
CA ALA A 3 -19.12 -5.03 13.49
C ALA A 3 -19.27 -5.46 12.02
N THR A 4 -20.32 -6.20 11.68
CA THR A 4 -20.59 -6.68 10.31
C THR A 4 -20.84 -5.54 9.32
N LYS A 5 -21.39 -4.41 9.77
CA LYS A 5 -21.64 -3.23 8.90
C LYS A 5 -20.36 -2.53 8.49
N ARG A 6 -19.32 -2.55 9.33
CA ARG A 6 -18.02 -1.90 9.05
C ARG A 6 -17.19 -2.66 8.04
N ILE A 7 -17.28 -3.99 8.03
CA ILE A 7 -16.41 -4.89 7.25
C ILE A 7 -16.94 -5.13 5.83
N LYS A 8 -18.13 -4.59 5.48
CA LYS A 8 -18.72 -4.76 4.15
C LYS A 8 -17.82 -4.20 3.04
N THR A 9 -17.82 -4.87 1.89
CA THR A 9 -17.03 -4.51 0.69
C THR A 9 -17.20 -3.05 0.27
N LYS A 10 -18.43 -2.51 0.35
CA LYS A 10 -18.71 -1.10 0.03
C LYS A 10 -18.02 -0.05 0.92
N ARG A 11 -17.37 -0.47 2.02
CA ARG A 11 -16.62 0.39 2.95
C ARG A 11 -15.17 -0.07 3.11
N ARG A 12 -14.69 -0.92 2.19
CA ARG A 12 -13.35 -1.47 2.25
C ARG A 12 -12.32 -0.36 2.06
N THR A 13 -11.36 -0.32 2.97
CA THR A 13 -10.20 0.56 2.91
C THR A 13 -9.05 -0.14 2.20
N ARG A 14 -8.01 0.63 1.86
CA ARG A 14 -6.78 0.10 1.27
C ARG A 14 -6.10 -0.91 2.19
N ASP A 15 -5.69 -2.04 1.63
CA ASP A 15 -5.09 -3.16 2.36
C ASP A 15 -3.60 -2.90 2.67
N TYR A 16 -3.02 -3.66 3.59
CA TYR A 16 -1.65 -3.42 4.09
C TYR A 16 -0.57 -3.65 3.03
N ASP A 17 -0.74 -4.70 2.24
CA ASP A 17 0.10 -5.06 1.10
C ASP A 17 0.10 -3.98 0.01
N GLN A 18 -1.07 -3.42 -0.32
CA GLN A 18 -1.22 -2.32 -1.27
C GLN A 18 -0.51 -1.05 -0.77
N VAL A 19 -0.64 -0.73 0.52
CA VAL A 19 0.07 0.41 1.13
C VAL A 19 1.58 0.18 1.13
N ARG A 20 2.05 -1.05 1.36
CA ARG A 20 3.47 -1.39 1.25
C ARG A 20 3.97 -1.15 -0.18
N ALA A 21 3.20 -1.54 -1.20
CA ALA A 21 3.52 -1.28 -2.60
C ALA A 21 3.55 0.23 -2.92
N ASP A 22 2.66 1.03 -2.33
CA ASP A 22 2.71 2.51 -2.44
C ASP A 22 3.99 3.11 -1.87
N LEU A 23 4.45 2.59 -0.72
CA LEU A 23 5.67 3.06 -0.07
C LEU A 23 6.92 2.67 -0.88
N ASN A 24 6.90 1.50 -1.53
CA ASN A 24 8.00 1.01 -2.35
C ASN A 24 8.05 1.67 -3.74
N SER A 25 6.90 2.06 -4.30
CA SER A 25 6.79 2.60 -5.66
C SER A 25 5.98 3.89 -5.69
N SER A 26 6.66 5.01 -6.01
CA SER A 26 6.02 6.30 -6.25
C SER A 26 5.01 6.26 -7.41
N LYS A 27 5.26 5.41 -8.42
CA LYS A 27 4.36 5.18 -9.55
C LYS A 27 3.03 4.56 -9.10
N HIS A 28 3.08 3.54 -8.24
CA HIS A 28 1.88 2.87 -7.74
C HIS A 28 1.01 3.82 -6.91
N LEU A 29 1.65 4.61 -6.03
CA LEU A 29 0.97 5.65 -5.27
C LEU A 29 0.32 6.70 -6.19
N SER A 30 1.03 7.17 -7.21
CA SER A 30 0.53 8.18 -8.15
C SER A 30 -0.66 7.67 -8.95
N GLN A 31 -0.62 6.40 -9.40
CA GLN A 31 -1.73 5.76 -10.08
C GLN A 31 -2.96 5.70 -9.17
N TYR A 32 -2.79 5.33 -7.90
CA TYR A 32 -3.90 5.33 -6.94
C TYR A 32 -4.50 6.72 -6.73
N GLN A 33 -3.67 7.75 -6.50
CA GLN A 33 -4.17 9.10 -6.29
C GLN A 33 -4.94 9.63 -7.51
N LYS A 34 -4.49 9.31 -8.73
CA LYS A 34 -5.19 9.66 -9.98
C LYS A 34 -6.59 9.03 -10.11
N THR A 35 -6.87 7.92 -9.42
CA THR A 35 -8.21 7.31 -9.45
C THR A 35 -9.27 8.14 -8.72
N LYS A 36 -8.86 9.18 -7.97
CA LYS A 36 -9.75 10.01 -7.17
C LYS A 36 -9.75 11.43 -7.73
N ALA A 37 -10.94 11.97 -7.99
CA ALA A 37 -11.08 13.38 -8.32
C ALA A 37 -10.72 14.23 -7.10
N SER A 38 -9.87 15.25 -7.28
CA SER A 38 -9.43 16.12 -6.20
C SER A 38 -10.58 16.87 -5.53
N GLU A 39 -11.64 17.19 -6.28
CA GLU A 39 -12.82 17.93 -5.82
C GLU A 39 -13.63 17.16 -4.77
N ASP A 40 -13.68 15.83 -4.88
CA ASP A 40 -14.41 14.95 -3.97
C ASP A 40 -13.63 14.63 -2.69
N LEU A 41 -12.34 14.99 -2.64
CA LEU A 41 -11.45 14.66 -1.55
C LEU A 41 -11.39 15.77 -0.49
N PRO A 42 -11.30 15.41 0.80
CA PRO A 42 -11.01 16.37 1.86
C PRO A 42 -9.74 17.17 1.54
N GLY A 43 -9.78 18.49 1.74
CA GLY A 43 -8.62 19.37 1.52
C GLY A 43 -8.12 19.37 0.07
N LEU A 44 -8.99 19.11 -0.91
CA LEU A 44 -8.64 18.97 -2.33
C LEU A 44 -7.57 17.89 -2.59
N GLY A 45 -7.50 16.88 -1.72
CA GLY A 45 -6.52 15.80 -1.81
C GLY A 45 -5.08 16.19 -1.39
N ARG A 46 -4.85 17.42 -0.93
CA ARG A 46 -3.50 17.92 -0.60
C ARG A 46 -2.88 17.21 0.62
N HIS A 47 -3.69 16.95 1.65
CA HIS A 47 -3.20 16.42 2.92
C HIS A 47 -3.47 14.92 3.03
N TYR A 48 -2.54 14.11 2.52
CA TYR A 48 -2.68 12.65 2.48
C TYR A 48 -1.66 11.93 3.37
N CYS A 49 -2.13 10.96 4.17
CA CYS A 49 -1.28 10.02 4.87
C CYS A 49 -1.24 8.69 4.09
N VAL A 50 -0.05 8.37 3.55
CA VAL A 50 0.17 7.15 2.74
C VAL A 50 -0.07 5.88 3.56
N GLU A 51 0.50 5.81 4.77
CA GLU A 51 0.49 4.61 5.61
C GLU A 51 -0.92 4.20 6.08
N CYS A 52 -1.76 5.20 6.36
CA CYS A 52 -3.14 5.00 6.78
C CYS A 52 -4.15 5.11 5.63
N ALA A 53 -3.68 5.39 4.41
CA ALA A 53 -4.48 5.63 3.21
C ALA A 53 -5.68 6.56 3.45
N LYS A 54 -5.42 7.71 4.10
CA LYS A 54 -6.48 8.65 4.53
C LYS A 54 -6.13 10.08 4.14
N TRP A 55 -7.13 10.79 3.60
CA TRP A 55 -7.10 12.22 3.33
C TRP A 55 -7.63 13.03 4.51
N PHE A 56 -7.06 14.21 4.70
CA PHE A 56 -7.39 15.17 5.75
C PHE A 56 -7.72 16.52 5.14
N GLU A 57 -8.47 17.35 5.86
CA GLU A 57 -8.84 18.69 5.37
C GLU A 57 -7.67 19.70 5.43
N SER A 58 -6.75 19.53 6.39
CA SER A 58 -5.69 20.50 6.71
C SER A 58 -4.40 19.83 7.16
N ASP A 59 -3.29 20.57 7.06
CA ASP A 59 -1.97 20.11 7.53
C ASP A 59 -1.94 19.86 9.04
N TYR A 60 -2.60 20.71 9.83
CA TYR A 60 -2.68 20.56 11.28
C TYR A 60 -3.24 19.18 11.66
N ASN A 61 -4.32 18.77 11.01
CA ASN A 61 -4.96 17.48 11.25
C ASN A 61 -4.07 16.30 10.81
N LEU A 62 -3.34 16.45 9.72
CA LEU A 62 -2.37 15.44 9.27
C LEU A 62 -1.23 15.26 10.29
N VAL A 63 -0.69 16.36 10.82
CA VAL A 63 0.37 16.34 11.84
C VAL A 63 -0.14 15.73 13.15
N ALA A 64 -1.35 16.13 13.59
CA ALA A 64 -1.98 15.55 14.77
C ALA A 64 -2.25 14.05 14.60
N HIS A 65 -2.70 13.62 13.42
CA HIS A 65 -2.90 12.21 13.08
C HIS A 65 -1.61 11.40 13.21
N ARG A 66 -0.49 11.90 12.67
CA ARG A 66 0.83 11.23 12.73
C ARG A 66 1.31 11.00 14.16
N ARG A 67 0.99 11.91 15.08
CA ARG A 67 1.35 11.78 16.51
C ARG A 67 0.46 10.76 17.25
N GLY A 68 -0.72 10.46 16.71
CA GLY A 68 -1.74 9.61 17.33
C GLY A 68 -1.39 8.12 17.42
N LYS A 69 -2.01 7.42 18.38
CA LYS A 69 -1.78 5.98 18.65
C LYS A 69 -2.14 5.07 17.47
N ASN A 70 -3.20 5.40 16.72
CA ASN A 70 -3.66 4.60 15.58
C ASN A 70 -2.63 4.57 14.45
N HIS A 71 -2.03 5.73 14.15
CA HIS A 71 -0.98 5.84 13.15
C HIS A 71 0.28 5.09 13.58
N LYS A 72 0.73 5.26 14.83
CA LYS A 72 1.85 4.50 15.40
C LYS A 72 1.62 2.98 15.38
N ARG A 73 0.38 2.53 15.59
CA ARG A 73 0.01 1.11 15.44
C ARG A 73 0.12 0.66 13.98
N ARG A 74 -0.36 1.47 13.03
CA ARG A 74 -0.26 1.19 11.60
C ARG A 74 1.19 1.02 11.16
N LEU A 75 2.07 1.93 11.60
CA LEU A 75 3.51 1.85 11.35
C LEU A 75 4.14 0.54 11.84
N ARG A 76 3.74 0.06 13.02
CA ARG A 76 4.23 -1.21 13.55
C ARG A 76 3.79 -2.40 12.68
N ILE A 77 2.53 -2.43 12.26
CA ILE A 77 2.01 -3.47 11.36
C ILE A 77 2.72 -3.42 10.01
N LEU A 78 2.92 -2.21 9.46
CA LEU A 78 3.61 -2.06 8.19
C LEU A 78 5.08 -2.45 8.26
N LYS A 79 5.71 -2.47 9.44
CA LYS A 79 7.10 -2.92 9.61
C LYS A 79 7.25 -4.44 9.42
N GLU A 80 6.21 -5.19 9.75
CA GLU A 80 6.16 -6.64 9.57
C GLU A 80 5.97 -6.99 8.08
N GLU A 81 6.43 -8.17 7.69
CA GLU A 81 6.23 -8.65 6.31
C GLU A 81 4.72 -8.89 6.08
N PRO A 82 4.13 -8.32 5.01
CA PRO A 82 2.71 -8.50 4.74
C PRO A 82 2.44 -9.96 4.37
N HIS A 83 1.39 -10.52 4.95
CA HIS A 83 0.91 -11.84 4.55
C HIS A 83 0.57 -11.85 3.06
N SER A 84 1.17 -12.77 2.31
CA SER A 84 0.90 -12.96 0.89
C SER A 84 0.34 -14.35 0.61
N GLN A 85 -0.33 -14.51 -0.52
CA GLN A 85 -0.86 -15.81 -0.94
C GLN A 85 0.24 -16.87 -1.05
N LYS A 86 1.43 -16.48 -1.55
CA LYS A 86 2.60 -17.37 -1.65
C LYS A 86 3.05 -17.90 -0.28
N MET A 87 2.98 -17.07 0.76
CA MET A 87 3.30 -17.50 2.13
C MET A 87 2.29 -18.52 2.65
N ALA A 88 1.01 -18.34 2.35
CA ALA A 88 -0.03 -19.30 2.74
C ALA A 88 0.13 -20.65 2.02
N GLU A 89 0.46 -20.64 0.74
CA GLU A 89 0.75 -21.84 -0.05
C GLU A 89 1.99 -22.56 0.48
N ALA A 90 3.08 -21.82 0.72
CA ALA A 90 4.32 -22.37 1.26
C ALA A 90 4.10 -23.02 2.65
N ALA A 91 3.22 -22.45 3.48
CA ALA A 91 2.88 -23.02 4.79
C ALA A 91 2.16 -24.39 4.69
N ILE A 92 1.49 -24.67 3.58
CA ILE A 92 0.83 -25.96 3.30
C ILE A 92 1.78 -26.90 2.51
N GLY A 93 3.00 -26.43 2.19
CA GLY A 93 3.97 -27.18 1.38
C GLY A 93 3.75 -27.07 -0.13
N LEU A 94 2.90 -26.14 -0.58
CA LEU A 94 2.74 -25.79 -1.98
C LEU A 94 3.76 -24.70 -2.35
N GLY A 95 4.73 -25.05 -3.19
CA GLY A 95 5.73 -24.12 -3.68
C GLY A 95 5.96 -24.30 -5.18
N THR A 96 6.31 -23.22 -5.87
CA THR A 96 6.75 -23.28 -7.26
C THR A 96 8.26 -23.48 -7.29
N ASP A 97 8.74 -24.69 -7.58
CA ASP A 97 10.14 -24.97 -7.93
C ASP A 97 10.39 -24.70 -9.43
N ASN A 98 10.01 -23.50 -9.86
CA ASN A 98 10.44 -23.01 -11.15
C ASN A 98 11.89 -22.59 -10.93
N GLY A 99 12.85 -23.46 -11.25
CA GLY A 99 14.29 -23.24 -11.04
C GLY A 99 14.78 -21.86 -11.50
N THR A 100 16.04 -21.52 -11.21
CA THR A 100 16.58 -20.20 -11.52
C THR A 100 16.43 -19.86 -13.01
N ARG A 101 15.58 -18.86 -13.32
CA ARG A 101 15.49 -18.30 -14.67
C ARG A 101 16.86 -17.70 -14.99
N ALA A 102 17.54 -18.23 -16.00
CA ALA A 102 18.76 -17.62 -16.52
C ALA A 102 18.43 -16.19 -16.95
N VAL A 103 19.04 -15.21 -16.29
CA VAL A 103 18.95 -13.80 -16.71
C VAL A 103 19.61 -13.73 -18.08
N GLN A 104 18.81 -13.52 -19.12
CA GLN A 104 19.34 -13.36 -20.47
C GLN A 104 19.98 -11.97 -20.55
N ALA A 105 21.11 -11.86 -21.26
CA ALA A 105 21.90 -10.63 -21.37
C ALA A 105 21.07 -9.38 -21.75
N MET A 106 19.95 -9.58 -22.45
CA MET A 106 18.97 -8.56 -22.85
C MET A 106 18.43 -7.74 -21.67
N ASP A 107 18.16 -8.38 -20.53
CA ASP A 107 17.53 -7.75 -19.36
C ASP A 107 18.49 -6.79 -18.62
N ILE A 108 19.80 -6.95 -18.81
CA ILE A 108 20.84 -6.08 -18.22
C ILE A 108 20.97 -4.80 -19.03
N VAL A 109 20.98 -4.91 -20.37
CA VAL A 109 21.13 -3.77 -21.28
C VAL A 109 19.97 -2.79 -21.14
N GLU A 110 18.74 -3.29 -20.96
CA GLU A 110 17.57 -2.41 -20.78
C GLU A 110 17.56 -1.70 -19.42
N SER A 111 18.22 -2.26 -18.39
CA SER A 111 18.37 -1.59 -17.09
C SER A 111 19.45 -0.50 -17.09
N GLU A 112 20.54 -0.68 -17.85
CA GLU A 112 21.63 0.29 -17.98
C GLU A 112 21.30 1.45 -18.93
N MET A 113 20.34 1.26 -19.86
CA MET A 113 19.91 2.32 -20.79
C MET A 113 18.83 3.26 -20.23
N ILE A 114 18.34 3.02 -19.00
CA ILE A 114 17.27 3.80 -18.36
C ILE A 114 17.81 4.72 -17.23
N GLU A 115 19.08 4.60 -16.84
CA GLU A 115 19.79 5.65 -16.06
C GLU A 115 20.29 6.80 -16.95
#